data_AF-A0A8D8MVS8-F1
#
_entry.id   AF-A0A8D8MVS8-F1
#
_cell.length_a   1.000
_cell.length_b   1.000
_cell.length_c   1.000
_cell.angle_alpha   90.00
_cell.angle_beta   90.00
_cell.angle_gamma   90.00
#
_symmetry.space_group_name_H-M   'P 1'
#
loop_
_entity.id
_entity.type
_entity.pdbx_description
1 polymer ?
#
loop_
_entity_poly.entity_id
_entity_poly.type
_entity_poly.pdbx_seq_one_letter_code
_entity_poly.pdbx_strand_id
1 'polypeptide(L)'
;DEEFREEGDVDGQDFFDDIKINEEDERALEMFQNKNGVKTRTLADIIMDKITEKQTEIQTQFSDNGSLKMEEVDERVREMYEGVRDVLKRYRSGRVPKAFK
;
A
#
# COMPACT_ATOMS: atom_id res chain seq x y z
N ASP A 1 47.22 -4.09 30.64
CA ASP A 1 45.98 -4.41 31.37
C ASP A 1 44.85 -3.59 30.78
N GLU A 2 44.18 -4.14 29.77
CA GLU A 2 42.95 -3.57 29.21
C GLU A 2 41.78 -4.29 29.87
N GLU A 3 41.11 -3.63 30.81
CA GLU A 3 39.87 -4.12 31.40
C GLU A 3 38.74 -3.99 30.37
N PHE A 4 38.37 -5.11 29.76
CA PHE A 4 37.20 -5.23 28.91
C PHE A 4 35.95 -5.08 29.79
N ARG A 5 35.32 -3.89 29.80
CA ARG A 5 34.00 -3.70 30.40
C ARG A 5 32.96 -4.36 29.50
N GLU A 6 32.33 -5.40 30.03
CA GLU A 6 31.10 -5.98 29.48
C GLU A 6 30.01 -4.90 29.53
N GLU A 7 29.71 -4.26 28.40
CA GLU A 7 28.47 -3.50 28.25
C GLU A 7 27.32 -4.51 28.19
N GLY A 8 26.58 -4.65 29.29
CA GLY A 8 25.37 -5.47 29.32
C GLY A 8 24.35 -4.93 28.32
N ASP A 9 23.63 -5.83 27.64
CA ASP A 9 22.52 -5.48 26.76
C ASP A 9 21.48 -4.67 27.55
N VAL A 10 21.49 -3.34 27.35
CA VAL A 10 20.44 -2.44 27.85
C VAL A 10 19.22 -2.61 26.97
N ASP A 11 18.13 -3.09 27.55
CA ASP A 11 16.88 -3.28 26.84
C ASP A 11 15.95 -2.07 27.01
N GLY A 12 14.84 -2.05 26.27
CA GLY A 12 13.87 -0.95 26.35
C GLY A 12 13.26 -0.80 27.74
N GLN A 13 13.24 -1.85 28.56
CA GLN A 13 12.67 -1.89 29.90
C GLN A 13 13.50 -1.04 30.88
N ASP A 14 14.82 -0.96 30.66
CA ASP A 14 15.75 -0.18 31.50
C ASP A 14 15.49 1.34 31.48
N PHE A 15 14.69 1.81 30.53
CA PHE A 15 14.35 3.23 30.36
C PHE A 15 12.94 3.59 30.87
N PHE A 16 12.18 2.63 31.39
CA PHE A 16 10.85 2.89 31.94
C PHE A 16 10.84 2.80 33.46
N ASP A 17 10.24 3.80 34.10
CA ASP A 17 9.94 3.73 35.54
C ASP A 17 8.87 2.67 35.81
N ASP A 18 8.94 2.02 36.97
CA ASP A 18 7.94 1.07 37.47
C ASP A 18 6.65 1.81 37.88
N ILE A 19 5.83 2.17 36.88
CA ILE A 19 4.57 2.90 37.07
C ILE A 19 3.51 1.94 37.61
N LYS A 20 3.15 2.11 38.88
CA LYS A 20 2.07 1.36 39.54
C LYS A 20 0.74 2.08 39.37
N ILE A 21 -0.18 1.45 38.65
CA ILE A 21 -1.55 1.94 38.45
C ILE A 21 -2.34 1.69 39.73
N ASN A 22 -2.93 2.74 40.31
CA ASN A 22 -3.81 2.64 41.47
C ASN A 22 -5.29 2.59 41.04
N GLU A 23 -6.21 2.38 41.99
CA GLU A 23 -7.64 2.26 41.69
C GLU A 23 -8.25 3.55 41.10
N GLU A 24 -7.73 4.73 41.46
CA GLU A 24 -8.15 6.01 40.88
C GLU A 24 -7.70 6.13 39.41
N ASP A 25 -6.46 5.71 39.13
CA ASP A 25 -5.90 5.67 37.77
C ASP A 25 -6.70 4.71 36.88
N GLU A 26 -7.08 3.53 37.39
CA GLU A 26 -7.91 2.57 36.66
C GLU A 26 -9.28 3.18 36.29
N ARG A 27 -9.92 3.88 37.24
CA ARG A 27 -11.18 4.58 36.97
C ARG A 27 -11.02 5.70 35.96
N ALA A 28 -9.91 6.45 36.03
CA ALA A 28 -9.62 7.50 35.07
C ALA A 28 -9.45 6.92 33.66
N LEU A 29 -8.68 5.82 33.51
CA LEU A 29 -8.53 5.10 32.25
C LEU A 29 -9.86 4.58 31.72
N GLU A 30 -10.73 4.09 32.60
CA GLU A 30 -12.07 3.62 32.24
C GLU A 30 -12.95 4.73 31.67
N MET A 31 -12.84 5.97 32.16
CA MET A 31 -13.59 7.12 31.62
C MET A 31 -13.21 7.46 30.16
N PHE A 32 -11.98 7.15 29.75
CA PHE A 32 -11.54 7.32 28.35
C PHE A 32 -11.87 6.10 27.47
N GLN A 33 -12.22 4.95 28.06
CA GLN A 33 -12.63 3.78 27.30
C GLN A 33 -14.07 3.92 26.82
N ASN A 34 -14.24 4.03 25.51
CA ASN A 34 -15.56 4.06 24.90
C ASN A 34 -16.19 2.66 24.79
N LYS A 35 -16.58 2.07 25.94
CA LYS A 35 -17.10 0.69 26.03
C LYS A 35 -18.36 0.44 25.21
N ASN A 36 -19.19 1.47 25.04
CA ASN A 36 -20.47 1.41 24.32
C ASN A 36 -20.52 2.40 23.14
N GLY A 37 -19.35 2.73 22.59
CA GLY A 37 -19.25 3.68 21.48
C GLY A 37 -20.01 3.20 20.26
N VAL A 38 -20.60 4.15 19.51
CA VAL A 38 -21.10 3.87 18.16
C VAL A 38 -19.96 3.23 17.40
N LYS A 39 -20.21 2.03 16.83
CA LYS A 39 -19.21 1.28 16.08
C LYS A 39 -18.65 2.20 14.98
N THR A 40 -17.43 2.67 15.19
CA THR A 40 -16.73 3.48 14.19
C THR A 40 -16.37 2.56 13.04
N ARG A 41 -16.32 3.11 11.82
CA ARG A 41 -15.81 2.33 10.68
C ARG A 41 -14.41 1.87 11.02
N THR A 42 -14.17 0.57 10.90
CA THR A 42 -12.84 0.02 11.14
C THR A 42 -11.92 0.46 10.00
N LEU A 43 -10.61 0.43 10.25
CA LEU A 43 -9.64 0.67 9.18
C LEU A 43 -9.84 -0.30 8.00
N ALA A 44 -10.23 -1.55 8.28
CA ALA A 44 -10.53 -2.54 7.25
C ALA A 44 -11.72 -2.13 6.37
N ASP A 45 -12.80 -1.61 6.97
CA ASP A 45 -13.96 -1.10 6.23
C ASP A 45 -13.57 0.08 5.33
N ILE A 46 -12.77 1.01 5.87
CA ILE A 46 -12.28 2.17 5.11
C ILE A 46 -11.41 1.72 3.93
N ILE A 47 -10.51 0.75 4.14
CA ILE A 47 -9.65 0.21 3.08
C ILE A 47 -10.50 -0.46 1.99
N MET A 48 -11.48 -1.28 2.35
CA MET A 48 -12.36 -1.94 1.37
C MET A 48 -13.16 -0.92 0.56
N ASP A 49 -13.70 0.11 1.21
CA ASP A 49 -14.40 1.21 0.53
C ASP A 49 -13.46 1.91 -0.47
N LYS A 50 -12.20 2.18 -0.09
CA LYS A 50 -11.23 2.85 -0.97
C LYS A 50 -10.77 2.00 -2.14
N ILE A 51 -10.62 0.68 -1.95
CA ILE A 51 -10.33 -0.25 -3.05
C ILE A 51 -11.48 -0.24 -4.05
N THR A 52 -12.71 -0.33 -3.56
CA THR A 52 -13.92 -0.35 -4.40
C THR A 52 -14.09 0.96 -5.18
N GLU A 53 -13.88 2.10 -4.50
CA GLU A 53 -13.89 3.44 -5.11
C GLU A 53 -12.86 3.54 -6.25
N LYS A 54 -11.61 3.12 -6.01
CA LYS A 54 -10.55 3.13 -7.03
C LYS A 54 -10.84 2.20 -8.19
N GLN A 55 -11.34 1.00 -7.95
CA GLN A 55 -11.72 0.07 -9.00
C GLN A 55 -12.84 0.63 -9.89
N THR A 56 -13.80 1.32 -9.27
CA THR A 56 -14.92 1.95 -9.97
C THR A 56 -14.43 3.16 -10.76
N GLU A 57 -13.59 4.01 -10.18
CA GLU A 57 -12.95 5.15 -10.86
C GLU A 57 -12.15 4.69 -12.09
N ILE A 58 -11.34 3.64 -11.94
CA ILE A 58 -10.61 3.01 -13.05
C ILE A 58 -11.61 2.57 -14.13
N GLN A 59 -12.63 1.78 -13.78
CA GLN A 59 -13.60 1.29 -14.76
C GLN A 59 -14.32 2.45 -15.47
N THR A 60 -14.74 3.48 -14.75
CA THR A 60 -15.39 4.65 -15.33
C THR A 60 -14.45 5.44 -16.24
N GLN A 61 -13.20 5.69 -15.83
CA GLN A 61 -12.21 6.37 -16.68
C GLN A 61 -11.90 5.57 -17.96
N PHE A 62 -11.93 4.24 -17.90
CA PHE A 62 -11.77 3.38 -19.08
C PHE A 62 -13.05 3.24 -19.91
N SER A 63 -14.22 3.55 -19.35
CA SER A 63 -15.53 3.42 -20.03
C SER A 63 -16.01 4.74 -20.66
N ASP A 64 -15.73 5.89 -20.03
CA ASP A 64 -16.27 7.20 -20.42
C ASP A 64 -15.32 8.00 -21.34
N ASN A 65 -14.04 7.60 -21.42
CA ASN A 65 -13.12 8.09 -22.45
C ASN A 65 -13.19 7.16 -23.67
N GLY A 66 -14.05 7.49 -24.63
CA GLY A 66 -14.30 6.76 -25.88
C GLY A 66 -13.10 6.57 -26.83
N SER A 67 -11.98 6.02 -26.37
CA SER A 67 -10.82 5.66 -27.21
C SER A 67 -10.21 4.29 -26.89
N LEU A 68 -10.70 3.57 -25.89
CA LEU A 68 -10.36 2.15 -25.69
C LEU A 68 -11.64 1.33 -25.60
N LYS A 69 -12.46 1.38 -26.66
CA LYS A 69 -13.03 0.10 -27.06
C LYS A 69 -11.82 -0.80 -27.26
N MET A 70 -11.57 -1.71 -26.34
CA MET A 70 -10.93 -2.97 -26.69
C MET A 70 -11.87 -3.64 -27.70
N GLU A 71 -11.97 -3.08 -28.91
CA GLU A 71 -12.27 -3.92 -30.05
C GLU A 71 -11.21 -5.00 -29.99
N GLU A 72 -11.63 -6.25 -30.12
CA GLU A 72 -10.74 -7.39 -30.19
C GLU A 72 -9.71 -7.10 -31.29
N VAL A 73 -8.55 -6.57 -30.88
CA VAL A 73 -7.45 -6.31 -31.78
C VAL A 73 -7.08 -7.66 -32.34
N ASP A 74 -7.05 -7.75 -33.68
CA ASP A 74 -6.68 -8.96 -34.41
C ASP A 74 -5.47 -9.61 -33.73
N GLU A 75 -5.56 -10.90 -33.47
CA GLU A 75 -4.57 -11.66 -32.70
C GLU A 75 -3.14 -11.43 -33.24
N ARG A 76 -2.98 -11.28 -34.55
CA ARG A 76 -1.70 -11.03 -35.22
C ARG A 76 -1.15 -9.65 -34.90
N VAL A 77 -2.03 -8.65 -34.77
CA VAL A 77 -1.66 -7.29 -34.40
C VAL A 77 -1.23 -7.25 -32.94
N ARG A 78 -1.94 -7.97 -32.07
CA ARG A 78 -1.56 -8.13 -30.65
C ARG A 78 -0.17 -8.74 -30.52
N GLU A 79 0.08 -9.89 -31.14
CA GLU A 79 1.38 -10.57 -31.11
C GLU A 79 2.52 -9.67 -31.61
N MET A 80 2.29 -8.94 -32.71
CA MET A 80 3.27 -7.99 -33.25
C MET A 80 3.64 -6.92 -32.22
N TYR A 81 2.65 -6.30 -31.56
CA TYR A 81 2.88 -5.25 -30.58
C TYR A 81 3.46 -5.78 -29.25
N GLU A 82 3.19 -7.04 -28.88
CA GLU A 82 3.90 -7.69 -27.78
C GLU A 82 5.39 -7.87 -28.07
N GLY A 83 5.75 -8.25 -29.31
CA GLY A 83 7.15 -8.29 -29.74
C GLY A 83 7.82 -6.91 -29.71
N VAL A 84 7.10 -5.87 -30.18
CA VAL A 84 7.57 -4.48 -30.12
C VAL A 84 7.80 -4.03 -28.67
N ARG A 85 6.89 -4.36 -27.73
CA ARG A 85 7.04 -4.09 -26.30
C ARG A 85 8.35 -4.64 -25.77
N ASP A 86 8.69 -5.89 -26.11
CA ASP A 86 9.87 -6.55 -25.57
C ASP A 86 11.19 -6.00 -26.14
N VAL A 87 11.16 -5.47 -27.36
CA VAL A 87 12.26 -4.68 -27.94
C VAL A 87 12.38 -3.32 -27.25
N LEU A 88 11.28 -2.61 -27.05
CA LEU A 88 11.29 -1.27 -26.44
C LEU A 88 11.69 -1.28 -24.97
N LYS A 89 11.41 -2.36 -24.22
CA LYS A 89 11.89 -2.53 -22.83
C LYS A 89 13.40 -2.36 -22.66
N ARG A 90 14.18 -2.75 -23.67
CA ARG A 90 15.66 -2.72 -23.64
C ARG A 90 16.25 -1.64 -24.54
N TYR A 91 15.41 -0.92 -25.26
CA TYR A 91 15.83 0.08 -26.23
C TYR A 91 16.41 1.30 -25.52
N ARG A 92 17.57 1.80 -26.00
CA ARG A 92 18.24 2.99 -25.46
C ARG A 92 18.58 4.01 -26.54
N SER A 93 18.97 3.56 -27.74
CA SER A 93 19.25 4.41 -28.90
C SER A 93 19.21 3.60 -30.21
N GLY A 94 19.07 4.27 -31.35
CA GLY A 94 19.07 3.65 -32.68
C GLY A 94 17.81 3.93 -33.51
N ARG A 95 17.41 2.96 -34.35
CA ARG A 95 16.17 3.02 -35.13
C ARG A 95 15.04 2.34 -34.36
N VAL A 96 13.90 3.02 -34.26
CA VAL A 96 12.69 2.51 -33.63
C VAL A 96 11.99 1.50 -34.55
N PRO A 97 11.44 0.38 -34.05
CA PRO A 97 10.71 -0.59 -34.87
C PRO A 97 9.61 0.08 -35.69
N LYS A 98 9.51 -0.27 -36.98
CA LYS A 98 8.54 0.36 -37.90
C LYS A 98 7.09 0.19 -37.44
N ALA A 99 6.77 -0.95 -36.83
CA ALA A 99 5.44 -1.22 -36.27
C ALA A 99 5.07 -0.25 -35.12
N PHE A 100 6.02 0.42 -34.49
CA PHE A 100 5.77 1.46 -33.49
C PHE A 100 5.71 2.87 -34.08
N LYS A 101 6.26 3.06 -35.28
CA LYS A 101 6.43 4.38 -35.91
C LYS A 101 5.21 4.80 -36.72
#